data_AF-A0A914PC17-F1
#
_entry.id   AF-A0A914PC17-F1
#
_cell.length_a   1.000
_cell.length_b   1.000
_cell.length_c   1.000
_cell.angle_alpha   90.00
_cell.angle_beta   90.00
_cell.angle_gamma   90.00
#
_symmetry.space_group_name_H-M   'P 1'
#
loop_
_entity.id
_entity.type
_entity.pdbx_description
1 polymer ?
#
loop_
_entity_poly.entity_id
_entity_poly.type
_entity_poly.pdbx_seq_one_letter_code
_entity_poly.pdbx_strand_id
1 'polypeptide(L)'
;MNTFQPQLQQQQAQQQQIPNTVGQFNGGQYKIDHRDTNTLLSVMLQPGANFHAQPGAMVAMTPEVQLKGKSKFSLKKMFTGGEMAISTFTGPGEVLIAPPIW
;
A
#
# COMPACT_ATOMS: atom_id res chain seq x y z
N MET A 1 -23.66 -35.75 -35.72
CA MET A 1 -22.30 -35.23 -35.98
C MET A 1 -22.23 -33.79 -35.50
N ASN A 2 -21.66 -33.63 -34.30
CA ASN A 2 -20.90 -32.51 -33.72
C ASN A 2 -20.90 -31.17 -34.47
N THR A 3 -21.51 -30.12 -33.89
CA THR A 3 -20.91 -28.99 -33.10
C THR A 3 -20.23 -27.91 -33.95
N PHE A 4 -20.34 -26.64 -33.55
CA PHE A 4 -19.32 -25.56 -33.58
C PHE A 4 -19.98 -24.16 -33.67
N GLN A 5 -20.62 -23.71 -32.57
CA GLN A 5 -20.68 -22.28 -32.26
C GLN A 5 -19.37 -21.89 -31.58
N PRO A 6 -18.63 -20.86 -32.04
CA PRO A 6 -17.50 -20.34 -31.28
C PRO A 6 -18.03 -19.55 -30.07
N GLN A 7 -17.83 -20.12 -28.89
CA GLN A 7 -18.03 -19.45 -27.61
C GLN A 7 -17.04 -18.28 -27.47
N LEU A 8 -17.47 -17.05 -27.77
CA LEU A 8 -16.75 -15.81 -27.50
C LEU A 8 -16.81 -15.38 -26.00
N GLN A 9 -16.89 -16.33 -25.06
CA GLN A 9 -17.09 -16.02 -23.65
C GLN A 9 -16.16 -16.82 -22.72
N GLN A 10 -14.90 -17.03 -23.05
CA GLN A 10 -13.94 -17.62 -22.10
C GLN A 10 -12.54 -17.03 -22.27
N GLN A 11 -12.47 -15.70 -22.21
CA GLN A 11 -11.20 -15.02 -21.96
C GLN A 11 -11.39 -14.01 -20.82
N GLN A 12 -12.01 -14.48 -19.72
CA GLN A 12 -11.71 -13.90 -18.42
C GLN A 12 -10.31 -14.40 -18.09
N ALA A 13 -9.32 -13.54 -18.32
CA ALA A 13 -7.95 -13.75 -17.90
C ALA A 13 -7.98 -14.28 -16.46
N GLN A 14 -7.49 -15.51 -16.30
CA GLN A 14 -7.24 -16.13 -15.02
C GLN A 14 -6.21 -15.26 -14.31
N GLN A 15 -6.66 -14.27 -13.55
CA GLN A 15 -5.81 -13.61 -12.56
C GLN A 15 -5.53 -14.69 -11.53
N GLN A 16 -4.33 -15.28 -11.61
CA GLN A 16 -3.80 -16.12 -10.54
C GLN A 16 -3.92 -15.34 -9.23
N GLN A 17 -4.90 -15.71 -8.42
CA GLN A 17 -5.06 -15.18 -7.07
C GLN A 17 -3.90 -15.73 -6.25
N ILE A 18 -2.81 -14.98 -6.22
CA ILE A 18 -1.74 -15.20 -5.25
C ILE A 18 -2.41 -15.13 -3.86
N PRO A 19 -2.33 -16.17 -3.01
CA PRO A 19 -3.03 -16.16 -1.73
C PRO A 19 -2.55 -15.00 -0.85
N ASN A 20 -3.48 -14.18 -0.33
CA ASN A 20 -3.25 -13.09 0.64
C ASN A 20 -2.62 -11.80 0.11
N THR A 21 -2.89 -11.44 -1.14
CA THR A 21 -2.36 -10.23 -1.76
C THR A 21 -3.34 -9.04 -1.68
N VAL A 22 -4.60 -9.29 -1.33
CA VAL A 22 -5.62 -8.25 -1.07
C VAL A 22 -6.27 -8.50 0.28
N GLY A 23 -6.63 -7.44 0.99
CA GLY A 23 -7.29 -7.55 2.28
C GLY A 23 -7.89 -6.24 2.78
N GLN A 24 -8.61 -6.31 3.89
CA GLN A 24 -9.20 -5.16 4.56
C GLN A 24 -8.66 -5.05 5.98
N PHE A 25 -8.58 -3.83 6.50
CA PHE A 25 -8.20 -3.52 7.87
C PHE A 25 -9.13 -2.44 8.44
N ASN A 26 -9.07 -2.25 9.75
CA ASN A 26 -9.87 -1.22 10.41
C ASN A 26 -9.37 0.18 10.02
N GLY A 27 -9.96 0.75 8.97
CA GLY A 27 -9.55 2.02 8.38
C GLY A 27 -9.24 1.96 6.89
N GLY A 28 -9.39 0.82 6.22
CA GLY A 28 -9.11 0.75 4.78
C GLY A 28 -9.02 -0.64 4.19
N GLN A 29 -8.58 -0.67 2.94
CA GLN A 29 -8.26 -1.88 2.21
C GLN A 29 -6.87 -1.77 1.61
N TYR A 30 -6.23 -2.89 1.37
CA TYR A 30 -4.91 -2.93 0.77
C TYR A 30 -4.84 -3.95 -0.36
N LYS A 31 -3.94 -3.68 -1.30
CA LYS A 31 -3.57 -4.54 -2.40
C LYS A 31 -2.06 -4.52 -2.52
N ILE A 32 -1.48 -5.69 -2.60
CA ILE A 32 -0.06 -5.91 -2.85
C ILE A 32 0.05 -6.23 -4.34
N ASP A 33 0.92 -5.57 -5.07
CA ASP A 33 1.22 -5.86 -6.46
C ASP A 33 2.67 -6.32 -6.56
N HIS A 34 2.95 -7.23 -7.49
CA HIS A 34 4.31 -7.76 -7.72
C HIS A 34 4.98 -8.28 -6.43
N ARG A 35 4.28 -9.16 -5.70
CA ARG A 35 4.71 -9.68 -4.39
C ARG A 35 6.12 -10.27 -4.38
N ASP A 36 6.55 -10.86 -5.48
CA ASP A 36 7.83 -11.58 -5.54
C ASP A 36 9.00 -10.70 -6.01
N THR A 37 8.73 -9.52 -6.59
CA THR A 37 9.77 -8.60 -7.10
C THR A 37 9.21 -7.19 -7.24
N ASN A 38 9.88 -6.16 -6.71
CA ASN A 38 9.41 -4.77 -6.76
C ASN A 38 8.00 -4.59 -6.19
N THR A 39 7.78 -5.16 -5.00
CA THR A 39 6.47 -5.17 -4.37
C THR A 39 5.94 -3.76 -4.17
N LEU A 40 4.70 -3.53 -4.58
CA LEU A 40 4.01 -2.27 -4.39
C LEU A 40 2.80 -2.52 -3.49
N LEU A 41 2.65 -1.74 -2.43
CA LEU A 41 1.52 -1.77 -1.53
C LEU A 41 0.62 -0.57 -1.82
N SER A 42 -0.54 -0.82 -2.40
CA SER A 42 -1.64 0.14 -2.51
C SER A 42 -2.52 0.04 -1.28
N VAL A 43 -2.70 1.15 -0.57
CA VAL A 43 -3.56 1.25 0.61
C VAL A 43 -4.63 2.28 0.34
N MET A 44 -5.89 1.86 0.33
CA MET A 44 -7.03 2.78 0.31
C MET A 44 -7.49 3.04 1.73
N LEU A 45 -7.34 4.27 2.18
CA LEU A 45 -7.71 4.76 3.49
C LEU A 45 -9.14 5.27 3.50
N GLN A 46 -9.84 4.98 4.59
CA GLN A 46 -11.14 5.56 4.91
C GLN A 46 -10.96 6.91 5.65
N PRO A 47 -11.96 7.80 5.62
CA PRO A 47 -11.94 9.03 6.41
C PRO A 47 -11.63 8.76 7.89
N GLY A 48 -10.63 9.45 8.44
CA GLY A 48 -10.23 9.30 9.85
C GLY A 48 -9.30 8.12 10.16
N ALA A 49 -8.96 7.29 9.17
CA ALA A 49 -7.94 6.26 9.34
C ALA A 49 -6.55 6.86 9.51
N ASN A 50 -5.71 6.19 10.31
CA ASN A 50 -4.30 6.54 10.47
C ASN A 50 -3.44 5.40 9.93
N PHE A 51 -2.61 5.69 8.95
CA PHE A 51 -1.67 4.75 8.39
C PHE A 51 -0.24 5.23 8.64
N HIS A 52 0.58 4.39 9.27
CA HIS A 52 1.96 4.72 9.59
C HIS A 52 2.89 3.97 8.65
N ALA A 53 3.83 4.68 8.04
CA ALA A 53 4.83 4.07 7.18
C ALA A 53 6.23 4.61 7.45
N GLN A 54 7.22 3.86 6.96
CA GLN A 54 8.61 4.26 7.00
C GLN A 54 8.79 5.55 6.17
N PRO A 55 9.57 6.53 6.68
CA PRO A 55 9.96 7.69 5.89
C PRO A 55 10.69 7.27 4.62
N GLY A 56 10.34 7.87 3.49
CA GLY A 56 10.95 7.58 2.19
C GLY A 56 10.43 6.34 1.48
N ALA A 57 9.55 5.53 2.08
CA ALA A 57 8.92 4.38 1.42
C ALA A 57 7.70 4.76 0.56
N MET A 58 7.20 5.99 0.71
CA MET A 58 6.05 6.48 -0.05
C MET A 58 6.43 6.73 -1.51
N VAL A 59 5.65 6.18 -2.43
CA VAL A 59 5.79 6.38 -3.87
C VAL A 59 4.84 7.47 -4.35
N ALA A 60 3.57 7.37 -3.95
CA ALA A 60 2.53 8.33 -4.35
C ALA A 60 1.40 8.36 -3.32
N MET A 61 0.65 9.47 -3.30
CA MET A 61 -0.55 9.64 -2.50
C MET A 61 -1.57 10.49 -3.25
N THR A 62 -2.85 10.24 -3.03
CA THR A 62 -3.91 11.14 -3.49
C THR A 62 -3.86 12.48 -2.75
N PRO A 63 -4.24 13.60 -3.39
CA PRO A 63 -4.12 14.95 -2.81
C PRO A 63 -4.98 15.19 -1.56
N GLU A 64 -6.02 14.38 -1.36
CA GLU A 64 -6.88 14.46 -0.16
C GLU A 64 -6.25 13.84 1.09
N VAL A 65 -5.22 13.01 0.92
CA VAL A 65 -4.52 12.37 2.04
C VAL A 65 -3.56 13.38 2.67
N GLN A 66 -3.73 13.62 3.97
CA GLN A 66 -2.83 14.45 4.75
C GLN A 66 -1.65 13.64 5.24
N LEU A 67 -0.45 14.14 4.95
CA LEU A 67 0.81 13.62 5.47
C LEU A 67 1.26 14.43 6.69
N LYS A 68 1.40 13.75 7.83
CA LYS A 68 2.01 14.28 9.05
C LYS A 68 3.31 13.52 9.33
N GLY A 69 4.45 14.15 9.04
CA GLY A 69 5.75 13.66 9.48
C GLY A 69 5.95 13.93 10.96
N LYS A 70 6.00 12.89 11.79
CA LYS A 70 6.38 13.05 13.20
C LYS A 70 7.88 12.77 13.31
N SER A 71 8.68 13.78 13.00
CA SER A 71 10.10 13.78 13.37
C SER A 71 10.17 14.05 14.88
N LYS A 72 10.15 12.99 15.70
CA LYS A 72 10.51 13.09 17.12
C LYS A 72 12.03 13.28 17.23
N PHE A 73 12.50 14.44 16.77
CA PHE A 73 13.84 14.96 16.95
C PHE A 73 13.99 15.42 18.42
N SER A 74 13.75 14.51 19.36
CA SER A 74 14.12 14.76 20.74
C SER A 74 15.63 14.67 20.79
N LEU A 75 16.29 15.76 21.16
CA LEU A 75 17.75 15.82 21.36
C LEU A 75 18.25 14.65 22.23
N LYS A 76 17.44 14.16 23.17
CA LYS A 76 17.69 12.95 23.97
C LYS A 76 17.86 11.66 23.14
N LYS A 77 17.20 11.50 22.00
CA LYS A 77 17.30 10.32 21.12
C LYS A 77 18.50 10.35 20.17
N MET A 78 19.07 11.54 19.92
CA MET A 78 20.33 11.70 19.19
C MET A 78 21.51 11.12 20.01
N PHE A 79 21.46 11.23 21.34
CA PHE A 79 22.44 10.61 22.25
C PHE A 79 22.26 9.09 22.41
N THR A 80 21.07 8.56 22.13
CA THR A 80 20.78 7.11 22.20
C THR A 80 20.78 6.42 20.83
N GLY A 81 21.28 7.07 19.78
CA GLY A 81 21.44 6.50 18.43
C GLY A 81 20.14 6.05 17.75
N GLY A 82 18.99 6.59 18.15
CA GLY A 82 17.68 6.03 17.79
C GLY A 82 16.74 7.06 17.15
N GLU A 83 17.08 7.55 15.96
CA GLU A 83 16.14 8.34 15.16
C GLU A 83 15.16 7.40 14.44
N MET A 84 13.95 7.26 14.99
CA MET A 84 12.83 6.64 14.27
C MET A 84 11.87 7.74 13.83
N ALA A 85 12.11 8.28 12.64
CA ALA A 85 11.13 9.10 11.95
C ALA A 85 10.00 8.18 11.42
N ILE A 86 8.75 8.62 11.52
CA ILE A 86 7.56 7.90 11.02
C ILE A 86 6.69 8.89 10.26
N SER A 87 6.24 8.49 9.07
CA SER A 87 5.28 9.24 8.25
C SER A 87 3.87 8.74 8.56
N THR A 88 2.99 9.63 9.03
CA THR A 88 1.58 9.31 9.31
C THR A 88 0.70 9.87 8.21
N PHE A 89 -0.09 9.03 7.57
CA PHE A 89 -1.04 9.36 6.52
C PHE A 89 -2.45 9.29 7.09
N THR A 90 -3.25 10.33 6.85
CA THR A 90 -4.61 10.43 7.36
C THR A 90 -5.53 11.06 6.34
N GLY A 91 -6.68 10.47 6.11
CA GLY A 91 -7.69 10.99 5.17
C GLY A 91 -8.21 9.91 4.23
N PRO A 92 -9.32 10.17 3.54
CA PRO A 92 -9.76 9.31 2.45
C PRO A 92 -8.76 9.39 1.30
N GLY A 93 -8.48 8.24 0.67
CA GLY A 93 -7.70 8.20 -0.55
C GLY A 93 -6.72 7.04 -0.62
N GLU A 94 -5.88 7.03 -1.64
CA GLU A 94 -4.92 5.96 -1.91
C GLU A 94 -3.50 6.42 -1.56
N VAL A 95 -2.76 5.53 -0.90
CA VAL A 95 -1.34 5.69 -0.62
C VAL A 95 -0.61 4.48 -1.18
N LEU A 96 0.40 4.75 -2.00
CA LEU A 96 1.26 3.76 -2.63
C LEU A 96 2.60 3.75 -1.93
N ILE A 97 3.02 2.57 -1.48
CA ILE A 97 4.28 2.37 -0.75
C ILE A 97 5.06 1.25 -1.41
N ALA A 98 6.36 1.46 -1.55
CA ALA A 98 7.30 0.44 -2.00
C ALA A 98 8.38 0.24 -0.94
N PRO A 99 8.94 -0.97 -0.82
CA PRO A 99 10.10 -1.19 0.03
C PRO A 99 11.26 -0.34 -0.49
N PRO A 100 12.08 0.24 0.41
CA PRO A 100 13.31 0.89 -0.01
C PRO A 100 14.22 -0.16 -0.66
N ILE A 101 14.71 0.15 -1.86
CA ILE A 101 15.77 -0.63 -2.50
C ILE A 101 17.05 -0.48 -1.66
N TRP A 102 17.64 -1.61 -1.28
CA TRP A 102 18.97 -1.73 -0.68
C TRP A 102 20.09 -1.73 -1.70
#